data_AF-A0A7L4DWE7-F1
#
_entry.id   AF-A0A7L4DWE7-F1
#
_cell.length_a   1.000
_cell.length_b   1.000
_cell.length_c   1.000
_cell.angle_alpha   90.00
_cell.angle_beta   90.00
_cell.angle_gamma   90.00
#
_symmetry.space_group_name_H-M   'P 1'
#
loop_
_entity.id
_entity.type
_entity.pdbx_description
1 polymer ?
#
loop_
_entity_poly.entity_id
_entity_poly.type
_entity_poly.pdbx_seq_one_letter_code
_entity_poly.pdbx_strand_id
1 'polypeptide(L)' 'NLNRIIRLQAVFEIVSNQTATALDLLVDQSTQMRNALFQHWTVLDYLLAEEGGVYGKL' A
#
# COMPACT_ATOMS: atom_id res chain seq x y z
N ASN A 1 25.40 -4.61 -35.24
CA ASN A 1 25.45 -4.14 -33.83
C ASN A 1 24.38 -3.11 -33.49
N LEU A 2 24.22 -2.01 -34.24
CA LEU A 2 23.27 -0.94 -33.89
C LEU A 2 21.79 -1.38 -33.80
N ASN A 3 21.30 -2.17 -34.77
CA ASN A 3 19.91 -2.64 -34.77
C ASN A 3 19.56 -3.48 -33.52
N ARG A 4 20.49 -4.31 -33.05
CA ARG A 4 20.33 -5.10 -31.82
C ARG A 4 20.24 -4.20 -30.59
N ILE A 5 21.06 -3.14 -30.52
CA ILE A 5 21.06 -2.19 -29.40
C ILE A 5 19.73 -1.44 -29.34
N ILE A 6 19.23 -0.94 -30.48
CA ILE A 6 17.94 -0.22 -30.55
C ILE A 6 16.79 -1.12 -30.08
N ARG A 7 16.77 -2.39 -30.50
CA ARG A 7 15.75 -3.35 -30.06
C ARG A 7 15.82 -3.62 -28.56
N LEU A 8 17.03 -3.76 -28.01
CA LEU A 8 17.22 -3.96 -26.57
C LEU A 8 16.80 -2.73 -25.76
N GLN A 9 17.07 -1.52 -26.26
CA GLN A 9 16.61 -0.29 -25.62
C GLN A 9 15.09 -0.18 -25.59
N ALA A 10 14.41 -0.50 -26.69
CA ALA A 10 12.94 -0.50 -26.73
C ALA A 10 12.33 -1.52 -25.75
N VAL A 11 12.90 -2.73 -25.67
CA VAL A 11 12.45 -3.74 -24.69
C VAL A 11 12.71 -3.27 -23.26
N PHE A 12 13.86 -2.66 -23.00
CA PHE A 12 14.19 -2.12 -21.69
C PHE A 12 13.22 -1.01 -21.25
N GLU A 13 12.87 -0.10 -22.16
CA GLU A 13 11.92 0.97 -21.90
C GLU A 13 10.53 0.43 -21.54
N ILE A 14 10.05 -0.58 -22.28
CA ILE A 14 8.77 -1.25 -22.00
C ILE A 14 8.79 -1.90 -20.61
N VAL A 15 9.83 -2.69 -20.31
CA VAL A 15 9.94 -3.40 -19.03
C VAL A 15 10.05 -2.40 -17.87
N SER A 16 10.84 -1.34 -18.04
CA SER A 16 11.02 -0.30 -17.01
C SER A 16 9.71 0.42 -16.72
N ASN A 17 8.93 0.78 -17.74
CA ASN A 17 7.64 1.46 -17.57
C ASN A 17 6.60 0.55 -16.90
N GLN A 18 6.51 -0.70 -17.35
CA GLN A 18 5.62 -1.70 -16.73
C GLN A 18 5.99 -1.97 -15.27
N THR A 19 7.30 -2.03 -14.97
CA THR A 19 7.80 -2.21 -13.60
C THR A 19 7.45 -1.01 -12.73
N ALA A 20 7.65 0.22 -13.21
CA ALA A 20 7.27 1.44 -12.48
C ALA A 20 5.78 1.46 -12.16
N THR A 21 4.92 1.16 -13.15
CA THR A 21 3.46 1.11 -12.97
C THR A 21 3.05 0.06 -11.93
N ALA A 22 3.68 -1.13 -11.96
CA ALA A 22 3.40 -2.18 -10.99
C ALA A 22 3.84 -1.78 -9.57
N LEU A 23 4.97 -1.08 -9.43
CA LEU A 23 5.44 -0.56 -8.15
C LEU A 23 4.50 0.51 -7.59
N ASP A 24 4.02 1.43 -8.43
CA ASP A 24 3.05 2.45 -8.01
C ASP A 24 1.76 1.81 -7.48
N LEU A 25 1.24 0.78 -8.17
CA LEU A 25 0.07 0.03 -7.71
C LEU A 25 0.32 -0.64 -6.35
N LEU A 26 1.50 -1.22 -6.14
CA LEU A 26 1.86 -1.84 -4.86
C LEU A 26 1.95 -0.81 -3.73
N VAL A 27 2.49 0.38 -4.02
CA VAL A 27 2.55 1.49 -3.05
C VAL A 27 1.16 1.95 -2.67
N ASP A 28 0.26 2.09 -3.63
CA ASP A 28 -1.14 2.48 -3.40
C ASP A 28 -1.86 1.44 -2.54
N GLN A 29 -1.73 0.15 -2.88
CA GLN A 29 -2.33 -0.95 -2.11
C GLN A 29 -1.78 -1.03 -0.69
N SER A 30 -0.47 -0.89 -0.52
CA SER A 30 0.20 -0.88 0.79
C SER A 30 -0.28 0.30 1.65
N THR A 31 -0.43 1.48 1.04
CA THR A 31 -0.93 2.68 1.71
C THR A 31 -2.39 2.51 2.13
N GLN A 32 -3.25 1.97 1.26
CA GLN A 32 -4.65 1.68 1.58
C GLN A 32 -4.77 0.68 2.73
N MET A 33 -4.00 -0.41 2.69
CA MET A 33 -3.99 -1.42 3.75
C MET A 33 -3.57 -0.80 5.09
N ARG A 34 -2.50 0.00 5.09
CA ARG A 34 -2.02 0.68 6.31
C ARG A 34 -3.07 1.63 6.87
N ASN A 35 -3.74 2.40 6.01
CA ASN A 35 -4.78 3.33 6.43
C ASN A 35 -5.98 2.58 7.04
N ALA A 36 -6.43 1.48 6.41
CA ALA A 36 -7.51 0.66 6.94
C ALA A 36 -7.16 0.06 8.31
N LEU A 37 -5.91 -0.41 8.48
CA LEU A 37 -5.44 -0.89 9.78
C LEU A 37 -5.46 0.22 10.83
N PHE A 38 -4.90 1.40 10.55
CA PHE A 38 -4.93 2.51 11.52
C PHE A 38 -6.35 2.95 11.89
N GLN A 39 -7.27 2.97 10.92
CA GLN A 39 -8.69 3.24 11.19
C GLN A 39 -9.29 2.17 12.11
N HIS A 40 -9.06 0.89 11.85
CA HIS A 40 -9.54 -0.20 12.71
C HIS A 40 -8.98 -0.10 14.13
N TRP A 41 -7.68 0.18 14.27
CA TRP A 41 -7.05 0.36 15.58
C TRP A 41 -7.65 1.54 16.34
N THR A 42 -7.87 2.66 15.67
CA THR A 42 -8.50 3.84 16.28
C THR A 42 -9.91 3.55 16.78
N VAL A 43 -10.73 2.84 15.99
CA VAL A 43 -12.09 2.44 16.38
C VAL A 43 -12.04 1.46 17.55
N LEU A 44 -11.12 0.49 17.51
CA LEU A 44 -10.94 -0.47 18.59
C LEU A 44 -10.52 0.22 19.90
N ASP A 45 -9.57 1.14 19.85
CA ASP A 45 -9.11 1.91 21.01
C ASP A 45 -10.25 2.73 21.62
N TYR A 46 -11.09 3.34 20.77
CA TYR A 46 -12.29 4.05 21.22
C TYR A 46 -13.28 3.10 21.92
N LEU A 47 -13.61 1.96 21.31
CA LEU A 47 -14.52 0.97 21.90
C LEU A 47 -13.99 0.41 23.22
N LEU A 48 -12.69 0.10 23.29
CA LEU A 48 -12.07 -0.40 24.52
C LEU A 48 -12.09 0.65 25.65
N ALA A 49 -11.92 1.93 25.32
CA ALA A 49 -12.04 3.01 26.30
C ALA A 49 -13.49 3.18 26.79
N GLU A 50 -14.48 3.02 25.90
CA GLU A 50 -15.90 3.06 26.26
C GLU A 50 -16.29 1.87 27.15
N GLU A 51 -15.93 0.65 26.76
CA GLU A 51 -16.22 -0.59 27.51
C GLU A 51 -15.44 -0.66 28.84
N GLY A 52 -14.21 -0.15 28.88
CA GLY A 52 -13.41 -0.03 30.11
C GLY A 52 -14.03 0.92 31.15
N GLY A 53 -14.85 1.89 30.71
CA GLY A 53 -15.64 2.76 31.59
C GLY A 53 -16.88 2.07 32.17
N VAL A 54 -17.40 1.03 31.50
CA VAL A 54 -18.59 0.28 31.95
C VAL A 54 -18.27 -0.63 33.13
N TYR A 55 -17.04 -1.15 33.23
CA TYR A 55 -16.61 -2.01 34.35
C TYR A 55 -16.23 -1.23 35.65
N GLY A 56 -16.28 0.11 35.63
CA GLY A 56 -16.02 0.97 36.80
C GLY A 56 -17.29 1.51 37.49
N LYS A 57 -18.48 1.09 37.06
CA LYS A 57 -19.77 1.51 37.62
C LYS A 57 -20.43 0.35 38.38
N LEU A 58 -19.78 -0.08 39.46
CA LEU A 58 -20.39 -0.87 40.54
C LEU A 58 -20.00 -0.25 41.88
#